data_AF-A0AAU0N468-F1
#
_entry.id   AF-A0AAU0N468-F1
#
_cell.length_a   1.000
_cell.length_b   1.000
_cell.length_c   1.000
_cell.angle_alpha   90.00
_cell.angle_beta   90.00
_cell.angle_gamma   90.00
#
_symmetry.space_group_name_H-M   'P 1'
#
loop_
_entity.id
_entity.type
_entity.pdbx_description
1 polymer ?
#
loop_
_entity_poly.entity_id
_entity_poly.type
_entity_poly.pdbx_seq_one_letter_code
_entity_poly.pdbx_strand_id
1 'polypeptide(L)'
;MEESIKWNYVVSRPPTADELEIYGHEYIWDGVTPEEDEMVIVSDGKTTWVDMWVCHGNDDCNFDSDLDLKEFYWVSIPKPPIKEVE
;
A
#
# COMPACT_ATOMS: atom_id res chain seq x y z
N MET A 1 -23.70 7.57 10.92
CA MET A 1 -23.35 6.21 10.46
C MET A 1 -21.88 6.06 10.78
N GLU A 2 -21.48 5.09 11.60
CA GLU A 2 -20.06 4.78 11.75
C GLU A 2 -19.57 4.25 10.40
N GLU A 3 -18.69 4.97 9.73
CA GLU A 3 -17.99 4.43 8.57
C GLU A 3 -17.07 3.33 9.09
N SER A 4 -17.41 2.07 8.78
CA SER A 4 -16.53 0.95 9.05
C SER A 4 -15.26 1.10 8.23
N ILE A 5 -14.11 1.19 8.89
CA ILE A 5 -12.79 1.25 8.24
C ILE A 5 -12.65 0.01 7.34
N LYS A 6 -12.52 0.24 6.03
CA LYS A 6 -12.31 -0.81 5.04
C LYS A 6 -10.81 -0.95 4.79
N TRP A 7 -10.26 -2.10 5.17
CA TRP A 7 -8.88 -2.46 4.86
C TRP A 7 -8.77 -3.03 3.44
N ASN A 8 -7.76 -2.59 2.72
CA ASN A 8 -7.37 -3.16 1.43
C ASN A 8 -6.32 -4.24 1.68
N TYR A 9 -6.39 -5.35 0.94
CA TYR A 9 -5.41 -6.44 1.01
C TYR A 9 -4.62 -6.46 -0.30
N VAL A 10 -3.30 -6.60 -0.18
CA VAL A 10 -2.36 -6.65 -1.30
C VAL A 10 -1.39 -7.80 -1.06
N VAL A 11 -1.07 -8.56 -2.12
CA VAL A 11 -0.16 -9.69 -2.07
C VAL A 11 0.84 -9.62 -3.23
N SER A 12 2.08 -9.99 -2.97
CA SER A 12 3.10 -10.14 -4.02
C SER A 12 2.91 -11.46 -4.75
N ARG A 13 3.05 -11.42 -6.07
CA ARG A 13 3.05 -12.61 -6.93
C ARG A 13 4.17 -12.53 -7.96
N PRO A 14 4.60 -13.67 -8.54
CA PRO A 14 5.44 -13.64 -9.73
C PRO A 14 4.75 -12.89 -10.88
N PRO A 15 5.52 -12.17 -11.71
CA PRO A 15 4.99 -11.56 -12.93
C PRO A 15 4.58 -12.65 -13.93
N THR A 16 3.63 -12.33 -14.80
CA THR A 16 3.43 -13.06 -16.05
C THR A 16 4.58 -12.77 -17.02
N ALA A 17 4.70 -13.56 -18.10
CA ALA A 17 5.75 -13.34 -19.11
C ALA A 17 5.68 -11.94 -19.71
N ASP A 18 4.48 -11.48 -20.06
CA ASP A 18 4.25 -10.15 -20.65
C ASP A 18 4.60 -9.03 -19.65
N GLU A 19 4.19 -9.18 -18.38
CA GLU A 19 4.53 -8.22 -17.32
C GLU A 19 6.04 -8.17 -17.07
N LEU A 20 6.73 -9.31 -17.11
CA LEU A 20 8.17 -9.37 -16.96
C LEU A 20 8.89 -8.67 -18.14
N GLU A 21 8.38 -8.84 -19.37
CA GLU A 21 8.92 -8.15 -20.55
C GLU A 21 8.69 -6.62 -20.49
N ILE A 22 7.57 -6.17 -19.92
CA ILE A 22 7.22 -4.75 -19.83
C ILE A 22 7.93 -4.06 -18.65
N TYR A 23 7.84 -4.65 -17.46
CA TYR A 23 8.26 -4.01 -16.21
C TYR A 23 9.65 -4.45 -15.75
N GLY A 24 10.08 -5.67 -16.11
CA GLY A 24 11.39 -6.20 -15.71
C GLY A 24 11.51 -6.56 -14.22
N HIS A 25 10.41 -6.55 -13.48
CA HIS A 25 10.38 -6.83 -12.04
C HIS A 25 10.19 -8.32 -11.75
N GLU A 26 10.83 -8.83 -10.70
CA GLU A 26 10.70 -10.24 -10.28
C GLU A 26 9.41 -10.52 -9.50
N TYR A 27 8.70 -9.48 -9.08
CA TYR A 27 7.43 -9.57 -8.37
C TYR A 27 6.51 -8.41 -8.75
N ILE A 28 5.21 -8.64 -8.64
CA ILE A 28 4.15 -7.66 -8.88
C ILE A 28 3.21 -7.65 -7.67
N TRP A 29 2.80 -6.47 -7.23
CA TRP A 29 1.74 -6.30 -6.25
C TRP A 29 0.38 -6.54 -6.89
N ASP A 30 -0.38 -7.49 -6.35
CA ASP A 30 -1.74 -7.81 -6.75
C ASP A 30 -2.73 -7.29 -5.70
N GLY A 31 -3.54 -6.31 -6.09
CA GLY A 31 -4.46 -5.60 -5.21
C GLY A 31 -4.48 -4.09 -5.49
N VAL A 32 -5.30 -3.36 -4.74
CA VAL A 32 -5.30 -1.89 -4.77
C VAL A 32 -4.18 -1.42 -3.85
N THR A 33 -3.14 -0.82 -4.41
CA THR A 33 -2.04 -0.20 -3.65
C THR A 33 -2.44 1.21 -3.19
N PRO A 34 -1.73 1.79 -2.19
CA PRO A 34 -1.82 3.22 -1.91
C PRO A 34 -1.40 4.07 -3.12
N GLU A 35 -1.73 5.37 -3.07
CA GLU A 35 -1.19 6.35 -4.02
C GLU A 35 0.30 6.66 -3.72
N GLU A 36 1.04 7.12 -4.72
CA GLU A 36 2.43 7.59 -4.52
C GLU A 36 2.49 8.69 -3.46
N ASP A 37 3.46 8.59 -2.54
CA ASP A 37 3.65 9.45 -1.37
C ASP A 37 2.49 9.42 -0.36
N GLU A 38 1.57 8.46 -0.43
CA GLU A 38 0.49 8.31 0.54
C GLU A 38 1.01 7.72 1.86
N MET A 39 0.79 8.45 2.96
CA MET A 39 0.97 7.92 4.32
C MET A 39 -0.27 7.13 4.75
N VAL A 40 -0.08 5.84 5.04
CA VAL A 40 -1.15 4.89 5.34
C VAL A 40 -0.86 4.11 6.62
N ILE A 41 -1.91 3.51 7.17
CA ILE A 41 -1.77 2.50 8.23
C ILE A 41 -1.61 1.14 7.55
N VAL A 42 -0.54 0.40 7.87
CA VAL A 42 -0.19 -0.90 7.29
C VAL A 42 -0.25 -1.99 8.36
N SER A 43 -0.61 -3.22 7.97
CA SER A 43 -0.50 -4.40 8.83
C SER A 43 -0.08 -5.66 8.07
N ASP A 44 0.83 -6.44 8.66
CA ASP A 44 1.21 -7.79 8.21
C ASP A 44 0.32 -8.90 8.82
N GLY A 45 -0.80 -8.52 9.44
CA GLY A 45 -1.67 -9.43 10.19
C GLY A 45 -1.19 -9.75 11.61
N LYS A 46 -0.02 -9.26 12.04
CA LYS A 46 0.52 -9.41 13.41
C LYS A 46 0.77 -8.06 14.08
N THR A 47 1.34 -7.14 13.34
CA THR A 47 1.74 -5.80 13.75
C THR A 47 1.05 -4.78 12.87
N THR A 48 0.79 -3.60 13.41
CA THR A 48 0.26 -2.46 12.67
C THR A 48 1.20 -1.27 12.88
N TRP A 49 1.54 -0.58 11.80
CA TRP A 49 2.40 0.60 11.80
C TRP A 49 1.91 1.64 10.78
N VAL A 50 2.53 2.81 10.76
CA VAL A 50 2.28 3.85 9.76
C VAL A 50 3.50 3.90 8.86
N ASP A 51 3.25 4.00 7.55
CA ASP A 51 4.30 4.00 6.54
C ASP A 51 3.89 4.81 5.31
N MET A 52 4.88 5.18 4.49
CA MET A 52 4.68 5.89 3.23
C MET A 52 4.86 4.93 2.06
N TRP A 53 3.92 4.96 1.12
CA TRP A 53 4.06 4.25 -0.15
C TRP A 53 4.93 5.06 -1.11
N VAL A 54 6.15 4.60 -1.36
CA VAL A 54 7.12 5.27 -2.21
C VAL A 54 7.25 4.55 -3.54
N CYS A 55 7.29 5.32 -4.62
CA CYS A 55 7.54 4.81 -5.95
C CYS A 55 8.87 5.36 -6.47
N HIS A 56 9.70 4.47 -7.00
CA HIS A 56 10.93 4.82 -7.70
C HIS A 56 10.79 4.46 -9.19
N GLY A 57 11.75 4.92 -10.00
CA GLY A 57 11.68 4.78 -11.46
C GLY A 57 11.36 3.34 -11.90
N ASN A 58 10.62 3.22 -13.01
CA ASN A 58 10.03 1.98 -13.52
C ASN A 58 8.90 1.39 -12.67
N ASP A 59 8.11 2.23 -11.99
CA ASP A 59 6.97 1.79 -11.17
C ASP A 59 7.37 0.79 -10.06
N ASP A 60 8.60 0.91 -9.57
CA ASP A 60 9.08 0.13 -8.42
C ASP A 60 8.56 0.78 -7.14
N CYS A 61 7.42 0.30 -6.67
CA CYS A 61 6.72 0.86 -5.52
C CYS A 61 6.73 -0.10 -4.33
N ASN A 62 7.07 0.41 -3.16
CA ASN A 62 7.03 -0.31 -1.90
C ASN A 62 6.87 0.66 -0.71
N PHE A 63 6.80 0.14 0.51
CA PHE A 63 6.84 0.97 1.70
C PHE A 63 8.27 1.45 2.03
N ASP A 64 8.40 2.71 2.48
CA ASP A 64 9.68 3.37 2.80
C ASP A 64 10.50 2.62 3.88
N SER A 65 9.83 1.85 4.75
CA SER A 65 10.52 1.02 5.75
C SER A 65 11.32 -0.15 5.18
N ASP A 66 11.24 -0.43 3.87
CA ASP A 66 11.96 -1.50 3.16
C ASP A 66 11.81 -2.86 3.85
N LEU A 67 10.57 -3.22 4.15
CA LEU A 67 10.22 -4.52 4.69
C LEU A 67 10.02 -5.52 3.54
N ASP A 68 10.63 -6.71 3.64
CA ASP A 68 10.46 -7.85 2.72
C ASP A 68 9.05 -8.48 2.83
N LEU A 69 8.00 -7.66 2.78
CA LEU A 69 6.62 -8.10 2.86
C LEU A 69 6.25 -8.94 1.63
N LYS A 70 5.50 -10.01 1.86
CA LYS A 70 4.87 -10.78 0.79
C LYS A 70 3.39 -10.49 0.65
N GLU A 71 2.77 -9.97 1.69
CA GLU A 71 1.39 -9.54 1.74
C GLU A 71 1.22 -8.49 2.84
N PHE A 72 0.23 -7.63 2.69
CA PHE A 72 -0.13 -6.64 3.71
C PHE A 72 -1.58 -6.20 3.57
N TYR A 73 -2.10 -5.66 4.67
CA TYR A 73 -3.33 -4.88 4.69
C TYR A 73 -2.98 -3.42 4.85
N TRP A 74 -3.75 -2.52 4.22
CA TRP A 74 -3.59 -1.09 4.43
C TRP A 74 -4.91 -0.33 4.46
N VAL A 75 -4.90 0.86 5.06
CA VAL A 75 -5.97 1.85 4.99
C VAL A 75 -5.44 3.27 5.11
N SER A 76 -6.05 4.23 4.41
CA SER A 76 -5.72 5.65 4.54
C SER A 76 -5.90 6.13 5.97
N ILE A 77 -5.02 7.03 6.41
CA ILE A 77 -5.13 7.63 7.75
C ILE A 77 -6.45 8.41 7.85
N PRO A 78 -7.32 8.12 8.83
CA PRO A 78 -8.57 8.83 9.00
C PRO A 78 -8.32 10.33 9.20
N LYS A 79 -8.99 11.16 8.39
CA LYS A 79 -8.93 12.61 8.59
C LYS A 79 -9.76 12.97 9.82
N PRO A 80 -9.26 13.85 10.70
CA PRO A 80 -10.08 14.34 11.80
C PRO A 80 -11.30 15.09 11.24
N PRO A 81 -12.43 15.11 11.96
CA PRO A 81 -13.56 15.93 11.56
C PRO A 81 -13.13 17.39 11.50
N ILE A 82 -13.55 18.09 10.44
CA ILE A 82 -13.36 19.54 10.34
C ILE A 82 -14.20 20.17 11.44
N LYS A 83 -13.57 20.85 12.39
CA LYS A 83 -14.28 21.68 13.35
C LYS A 83 -14.69 22.95 12.61
N GLU A 84 -15.97 23.10 12.30
CA GLU A 84 -16.49 24.40 11.85
C GLU A 84 -16.22 25.40 12.99
N VAL A 85 -15.45 26.44 12.67
CA VAL A 85 -15.17 27.55 13.59
C VAL A 85 -16.34 28.52 13.39
N GLU A 86 -17.21 28.63 14.39
CA GLU A 86 -18.26 29.67 14.46
C GLU A 86 -17.66 31.07 14.53
#